data_AF-A0A7X7LL81-F1
#
_entry.id   AF-A0A7X7LL81-F1
#
_cell.length_a   1.000
_cell.length_b   1.000
_cell.length_c   1.000
_cell.angle_alpha   90.00
_cell.angle_beta   90.00
_cell.angle_gamma   90.00
#
_symmetry.space_group_name_H-M   'P 1'
#
loop_
_entity.id
_entity.type
_entity.pdbx_description
1 polymer ?
#
loop_
_entity_poly.entity_id
_entity_poly.type
_entity_poly.pdbx_seq_one_letter_code
_entity_poly.pdbx_strand_id
1 'polypeptide(L)'
;HALAYYPGDDYVDIIGLTGYNTGTYYPGELWRSFGEIYDPLYNTYSSYFSHPFIITEFGSNSAGGDKAAWVQDMFRQIDQYPQIKAAIWWNGTDWDQNEEPARIYRLDENRAVMDAFKKGLVKYNKKPVPLAMP
;
A
#
# COMPACT_ATOMS: atom_id res chain seq x y z
N HIS A 1 10.76 18.99 7.15
CA HIS A 1 9.73 18.03 7.59
C HIS A 1 8.58 18.05 6.57
N ALA A 2 7.81 16.97 6.38
CA ALA A 2 6.76 16.88 5.35
C ALA A 2 5.71 18.01 5.45
N LEU A 3 5.43 18.47 6.67
CA LEU A 3 4.54 19.61 6.95
C LEU A 3 4.95 20.93 6.28
N ALA A 4 6.22 21.10 5.86
CA ALA A 4 6.67 22.30 5.15
C ALA A 4 6.09 22.42 3.73
N TYR A 5 5.53 21.34 3.19
CA TYR A 5 4.94 21.29 1.84
C TYR A 5 3.41 21.19 1.87
N TYR A 6 2.81 21.23 3.06
CA TYR A 6 1.36 21.14 3.22
C TYR A 6 0.71 22.52 2.97
N PRO A 7 -0.23 22.66 2.01
CA PRO A 7 -0.79 23.95 1.64
C PRO A 7 -1.85 24.49 2.62
N GLY A 8 -2.26 23.70 3.61
CA GLY A 8 -3.32 24.04 4.58
C GLY A 8 -4.59 23.21 4.36
N ASP A 9 -5.37 23.04 5.43
CA ASP A 9 -6.57 22.19 5.46
C ASP A 9 -7.63 22.61 4.43
N ASP A 10 -7.74 23.90 4.13
CA ASP A 10 -8.70 24.42 3.15
C ASP A 10 -8.38 24.01 1.69
N TYR A 11 -7.19 23.46 1.43
CA TYR A 11 -6.71 23.11 0.09
C TYR A 11 -6.50 21.61 -0.12
N VAL A 12 -6.81 20.77 0.89
CA VAL A 12 -6.53 19.33 0.84
C VAL A 12 -7.77 18.52 1.20
N ASP A 13 -8.19 17.65 0.28
CA ASP A 13 -9.28 16.70 0.55
C ASP A 13 -8.80 15.40 1.19
N ILE A 14 -7.62 14.91 0.79
CA ILE A 14 -7.10 13.58 1.15
C ILE A 14 -5.58 13.64 1.32
N ILE A 15 -5.05 13.02 2.38
CA ILE A 15 -3.60 12.87 2.58
C ILE A 15 -3.10 11.58 1.94
N GLY A 16 -2.07 11.71 1.11
CA GLY A 16 -1.40 10.57 0.48
C GLY A 16 -0.35 9.93 1.40
N LEU A 17 -0.37 8.61 1.49
CA LEU A 17 0.66 7.80 2.13
C LEU A 17 1.29 6.87 1.07
N THR A 18 2.61 6.80 1.03
CA THR A 18 3.35 5.92 0.12
C THR A 18 4.36 5.11 0.91
N GLY A 19 4.39 3.80 0.68
CA GLY A 19 5.31 2.92 1.36
C GLY A 19 5.40 1.55 0.69
N TYR A 20 6.62 1.16 0.33
CA TYR A 20 6.89 -0.11 -0.32
C TYR A 20 7.68 -1.06 0.57
N ASN A 21 7.35 -2.34 0.49
CA ASN A 21 8.29 -3.38 0.86
C ASN A 21 9.24 -3.58 -0.33
N THR A 22 10.42 -2.99 -0.26
CA THR A 22 11.45 -3.06 -1.30
C THR A 22 12.14 -4.42 -1.37
N GLY A 23 11.98 -5.26 -0.34
CA GLY A 23 12.66 -6.54 -0.27
C GLY A 23 14.13 -6.36 0.06
N THR A 24 14.99 -7.13 -0.59
CA THR A 24 16.45 -7.19 -0.28
C THR A 24 17.32 -7.14 -1.53
N TYR A 25 16.83 -6.54 -2.61
CA TYR A 25 17.54 -6.54 -3.89
C TYR A 25 18.77 -5.62 -3.85
N TYR A 26 18.59 -4.35 -3.45
CA TYR A 26 19.70 -3.41 -3.31
C TYR A 26 20.32 -3.44 -1.90
N PRO A 27 21.63 -3.17 -1.77
CA PRO A 27 22.26 -2.95 -0.46
C PRO A 27 21.52 -1.86 0.34
N GLY A 28 21.14 -2.19 1.57
CA GLY A 28 20.39 -1.28 2.46
C GLY A 28 18.87 -1.39 2.36
N GLU A 29 18.33 -2.13 1.38
CA GLU A 29 16.92 -2.51 1.39
C GLU A 29 16.66 -3.64 2.38
N LEU A 30 15.54 -3.53 3.09
CA LEU A 30 15.09 -4.52 4.05
C LEU A 30 13.67 -4.96 3.69
N TRP A 31 13.43 -6.27 3.82
CA TRP A 31 12.08 -6.81 3.82
C TRP A 31 11.33 -6.26 5.02
N ARG A 32 10.17 -5.65 4.79
CA ARG A 32 9.29 -5.11 5.84
C ARG A 32 7.87 -5.58 5.60
N SER A 33 7.20 -6.01 6.65
CA SER A 33 5.76 -6.30 6.67
C SER A 33 4.92 -5.05 6.39
N PHE A 34 3.62 -5.23 6.16
CA PHE A 34 2.70 -4.11 5.96
C PHE A 34 2.68 -3.20 7.19
N GLY A 35 2.55 -3.77 8.40
CA GLY A 35 2.54 -3.02 9.65
C GLY A 35 3.84 -2.23 9.90
N GLU A 36 5.01 -2.84 9.66
CA GLU A 36 6.30 -2.13 9.80
C GLU A 36 6.43 -0.89 8.90
N ILE A 37 5.69 -0.86 7.79
CA ILE A 37 5.63 0.31 6.90
C ILE A 37 4.56 1.29 7.36
N TYR A 38 3.33 0.80 7.60
CA TYR A 38 2.16 1.65 7.76
C TYR A 38 1.86 2.07 9.19
N ASP A 39 2.28 1.35 10.22
CA ASP A 39 2.12 1.77 11.62
C ASP A 39 2.77 3.13 11.90
N PRO A 40 4.09 3.33 11.63
CA PRO A 40 4.72 4.62 11.91
C PRO A 40 4.18 5.74 11.02
N LEU A 41 3.87 5.47 9.75
CA LEU A 41 3.26 6.43 8.84
C LEU A 41 1.88 6.85 9.36
N TYR A 42 1.01 5.89 9.64
CA TYR A 42 -0.34 6.17 10.11
C TYR A 42 -0.32 6.95 11.43
N ASN A 43 0.45 6.50 12.43
CA ASN A 43 0.53 7.16 13.74
C ASN A 43 1.05 8.59 13.62
N THR A 44 2.04 8.82 12.77
CA THR A 44 2.60 10.17 12.56
C THR A 44 1.56 11.07 11.89
N TYR A 45 0.98 10.64 10.77
CA TYR A 45 0.11 11.50 9.96
C TYR A 45 -1.29 11.68 10.57
N SER A 46 -1.83 10.68 11.28
CA SER A 46 -3.08 10.82 12.05
C SER A 46 -2.94 11.80 13.22
N SER A 47 -1.72 12.04 13.72
CA SER A 47 -1.47 13.08 14.74
C SER A 47 -1.50 14.51 14.18
N TYR A 48 -1.36 14.66 12.86
CA TYR A 48 -1.34 15.96 12.18
C TYR A 48 -2.63 16.28 11.44
N PHE A 49 -3.31 15.26 10.91
CA PHE A 49 -4.40 15.44 9.96
C PHE A 49 -5.64 14.67 10.38
N SER A 50 -6.79 15.35 10.37
CA SER A 50 -8.12 14.76 10.52
C SER A 50 -8.72 14.25 9.18
N HIS A 51 -8.08 14.59 8.06
CA HIS A 51 -8.49 14.21 6.71
C HIS A 51 -8.52 12.69 6.50
N PRO A 52 -9.33 12.20 5.53
CA PRO A 52 -9.17 10.86 4.98
C PRO A 52 -7.79 10.64 4.38
N PHE A 53 -7.30 9.41 4.44
CA PHE A 53 -6.03 8.99 3.86
C PHE A 53 -6.24 8.08 2.66
N ILE A 54 -5.31 8.16 1.71
CA ILE A 54 -5.18 7.21 0.60
C ILE A 54 -3.75 6.67 0.60
N ILE A 55 -3.61 5.35 0.45
CA ILE A 55 -2.32 4.78 0.07
C ILE A 55 -2.20 4.99 -1.44
N THR A 56 -1.49 6.04 -1.85
CA THR A 56 -1.42 6.46 -3.27
C THR A 56 -0.66 5.45 -4.12
N GLU A 57 0.35 4.83 -3.53
CA GLU A 57 1.23 3.87 -4.18
C GLU A 57 1.82 2.94 -3.13
N PHE A 58 1.75 1.63 -3.37
CA PHE A 58 2.40 0.63 -2.53
C PHE A 58 2.56 -0.72 -3.24
N GLY A 59 3.43 -1.55 -2.69
CA GLY A 59 3.69 -2.89 -3.20
C GLY A 59 4.67 -3.67 -2.32
N SER A 60 4.74 -4.98 -2.56
CA SER A 60 5.75 -5.86 -1.97
C SER A 60 6.56 -6.53 -3.05
N ASN A 61 7.89 -6.41 -2.94
CA ASN A 61 8.82 -7.14 -3.81
C ASN A 61 8.71 -8.64 -3.53
N SER A 62 9.24 -9.45 -4.44
CA SER A 62 9.33 -10.90 -4.31
C SER A 62 10.65 -11.35 -3.71
N ALA A 63 11.70 -10.53 -3.79
CA ALA A 63 12.98 -10.80 -3.17
C ALA A 63 12.94 -10.49 -1.65
N GLY A 64 13.44 -11.41 -0.82
CA GLY A 64 13.63 -11.19 0.62
C GLY A 64 12.56 -11.76 1.54
N GLY A 65 11.49 -12.38 1.02
CA GLY A 65 10.43 -12.97 1.83
C GLY A 65 9.29 -13.55 1.00
N ASP A 66 8.18 -13.89 1.68
CA ASP A 66 6.98 -14.42 1.04
C ASP A 66 5.98 -13.29 0.75
N LYS A 67 5.89 -12.89 -0.52
CA LYS A 67 4.98 -11.85 -0.99
C LYS A 67 3.51 -12.24 -0.86
N ALA A 68 3.15 -13.52 -1.03
CA ALA A 68 1.78 -13.96 -0.87
C ALA A 68 1.35 -13.90 0.61
N ALA A 69 2.26 -14.24 1.53
CA ALA A 69 2.06 -14.06 2.96
C ALA A 69 1.96 -12.57 3.34
N TRP A 70 2.79 -11.71 2.73
CA TRP A 70 2.74 -10.26 2.91
C TRP A 70 1.39 -9.67 2.49
N VAL A 71 0.84 -10.08 1.33
CA VAL A 71 -0.48 -9.64 0.85
C VAL A 71 -1.58 -10.10 1.81
N GLN A 72 -1.52 -11.34 2.31
CA GLN A 72 -2.48 -11.81 3.31
C GLN A 72 -2.40 -10.99 4.60
N ASP A 73 -1.19 -10.64 5.03
CA ASP A 73 -0.94 -9.81 6.20
C ASP A 73 -1.49 -8.39 6.06
N MET A 74 -1.22 -7.75 4.92
CA MET A 74 -1.83 -6.48 4.54
C MET A 74 -3.36 -6.53 4.69
N PHE A 75 -4.03 -7.54 4.10
CA PHE A 75 -5.49 -7.63 4.21
C PHE A 75 -5.98 -7.89 5.65
N ARG A 76 -5.18 -8.48 6.53
CA ARG A 76 -5.53 -8.61 7.96
C ARG A 76 -5.41 -7.28 8.72
N GLN A 77 -4.46 -6.44 8.33
CA GLN A 77 -4.11 -5.22 9.07
C GLN A 77 -4.76 -3.96 8.53
N ILE A 78 -5.05 -3.86 7.23
CA ILE A 78 -5.43 -2.61 6.59
C ILE A 78 -6.67 -1.93 7.20
N ASP A 79 -7.61 -2.70 7.78
CA ASP A 79 -8.80 -2.15 8.44
C ASP A 79 -8.51 -1.57 9.85
N GLN A 80 -7.29 -1.76 10.39
CA GLN A 80 -6.83 -1.17 11.65
C GLN A 80 -6.49 0.32 11.50
N TYR A 81 -6.44 0.83 10.27
CA TYR A 81 -6.12 2.21 9.92
C TYR A 81 -7.37 2.96 9.46
N PRO A 82 -8.28 3.38 10.37
CA PRO A 82 -9.61 3.85 10.00
C PRO A 82 -9.64 5.09 9.11
N GLN A 83 -8.60 5.93 9.06
CA GLN A 83 -8.54 7.05 8.12
C GLN A 83 -8.23 6.61 6.67
N ILE A 84 -7.65 5.43 6.45
CA ILE A 84 -7.35 4.94 5.09
C ILE A 84 -8.64 4.50 4.40
N LYS A 85 -9.00 5.19 3.31
CA LYS A 85 -10.25 4.94 2.54
C LYS A 85 -10.01 4.25 1.21
N ALA A 86 -8.79 4.32 0.70
CA ALA A 86 -8.38 3.69 -0.55
C ALA A 86 -6.91 3.28 -0.47
N ALA A 87 -6.56 2.22 -1.20
CA ALA A 87 -5.19 1.77 -1.36
C ALA A 87 -4.95 1.32 -2.80
N ILE A 88 -3.93 1.90 -3.44
CA ILE A 88 -3.64 1.73 -4.86
C ILE A 88 -2.36 0.89 -4.99
N TRP A 89 -2.54 -0.37 -5.38
CA TRP A 89 -1.42 -1.28 -5.63
C TRP A 89 -0.68 -0.85 -6.90
N TRP A 90 0.64 -0.68 -6.81
CA TRP A 90 1.49 -0.42 -7.96
C TRP A 90 1.82 -1.73 -8.67
N ASN A 91 1.23 -1.97 -9.85
CA ASN A 91 1.34 -3.22 -10.59
C ASN A 91 2.41 -3.16 -11.68
N GLY A 92 3.69 -3.07 -11.31
CA GLY A 92 4.80 -3.00 -12.24
C GLY A 92 6.02 -3.80 -11.80
N THR A 93 7.11 -3.59 -12.53
CA THR A 93 8.45 -4.04 -12.15
C THR A 93 9.39 -2.84 -12.26
N ASP A 94 10.11 -2.52 -11.19
CA ASP A 94 11.27 -1.63 -11.28
C ASP A 94 12.46 -2.45 -11.76
N TRP A 95 13.14 -1.97 -12.79
CA TRP A 95 14.31 -2.61 -13.38
C TRP A 95 15.58 -1.89 -12.93
N ASP A 96 16.67 -2.63 -12.75
CA ASP A 96 17.98 -2.04 -12.49
C ASP A 96 18.61 -1.49 -13.78
N GLN A 97 19.83 -0.95 -13.67
CA GLN A 97 20.60 -0.40 -14.79
C GLN A 97 21.01 -1.45 -15.84
N ASN A 98 20.90 -2.75 -15.54
CA ASN A 98 21.20 -3.86 -16.43
C ASN A 98 19.93 -4.52 -16.97
N GLU A 99 18.76 -3.92 -16.75
CA GLU A 99 17.45 -4.48 -17.11
C GLU A 99 17.11 -5.78 -16.34
N GLU A 100 17.71 -6.00 -15.17
CA GLU A 100 17.32 -7.07 -14.26
C GLU A 100 16.16 -6.62 -13.36
N PRO A 101 15.20 -7.51 -13.03
CA PRO A 101 14.01 -7.14 -12.26
C PRO A 101 14.36 -6.89 -10.78
N ALA A 102 14.64 -5.63 -10.45
CA ALA A 102 15.03 -5.21 -9.10
C ALA A 102 13.87 -5.32 -8.10
N ARG A 103 12.69 -4.86 -8.49
CA ARG A 103 11.50 -4.91 -7.64
C ARG A 103 10.29 -5.37 -8.42
N ILE A 104 9.87 -6.61 -8.17
CA ILE A 104 8.75 -7.25 -8.85
C ILE A 104 7.50 -7.01 -8.01
N TYR A 105 6.72 -5.99 -8.36
CA TYR A 105 5.49 -5.63 -7.66
C TYR A 105 4.23 -6.18 -8.35
N ARG A 106 4.39 -6.95 -9.42
CA ARG A 106 3.29 -7.59 -10.16
C ARG A 106 2.38 -8.42 -9.26
N LEU A 107 1.07 -8.16 -9.27
CA LEU A 107 0.05 -8.93 -8.57
C LEU A 107 -0.22 -10.28 -9.27
N ASP A 108 0.03 -10.32 -10.57
CA ASP A 108 -0.14 -11.46 -11.47
C ASP A 108 1.14 -12.27 -11.67
N GLU A 109 2.16 -12.02 -10.83
CA GLU A 109 3.45 -12.72 -10.86
C GLU A 109 3.30 -14.24 -10.75
N ASN A 110 2.46 -14.70 -9.84
CA ASN A 110 2.19 -16.12 -9.66
C ASN A 110 0.81 -16.35 -9.02
N ARG A 111 0.37 -17.61 -9.05
CA ARG A 111 -0.95 -18.01 -8.55
C ARG A 111 -1.14 -17.75 -7.06
N ALA A 112 -0.09 -17.89 -6.24
CA ALA A 112 -0.19 -17.67 -4.81
C ALA A 112 -0.47 -16.20 -4.47
N VAL A 113 0.18 -15.26 -5.15
CA VAL A 113 -0.07 -13.81 -5.00
C VAL A 113 -1.49 -13.47 -5.46
N MET A 114 -1.90 -13.95 -6.64
CA MET A 114 -3.26 -13.71 -7.14
C MET A 114 -4.34 -14.29 -6.21
N ASP A 115 -4.14 -15.49 -5.69
CA ASP A 115 -5.09 -16.12 -4.76
C ASP A 115 -5.13 -15.39 -3.41
N ALA A 116 -4.01 -14.82 -2.94
CA ALA A 116 -3.98 -13.95 -1.76
C ALA A 116 -4.82 -12.69 -1.96
N PHE A 117 -4.70 -12.01 -3.11
CA PHE A 117 -5.54 -10.86 -3.46
C PHE A 117 -7.02 -11.24 -3.57
N LYS A 118 -7.35 -12.30 -4.31
CA LYS A 118 -8.73 -12.78 -4.45
C LYS A 118 -9.38 -13.03 -3.10
N LYS A 119 -8.69 -13.77 -2.21
CA LYS A 119 -9.19 -14.05 -0.84
C LYS A 119 -9.38 -12.77 -0.04
N GLY A 120 -8.41 -11.87 -0.06
CA GLY A 120 -8.45 -10.62 0.68
C GLY A 120 -9.55 -9.66 0.23
N LEU A 121 -9.84 -9.62 -1.07
CA LEU A 121 -10.87 -8.73 -1.64
C LEU A 121 -12.30 -9.19 -1.37
N VAL A 122 -12.54 -10.45 -1.02
CA VAL A 122 -13.90 -10.96 -0.72
C VAL A 122 -14.62 -10.11 0.33
N LYS A 123 -13.91 -9.63 1.36
CA LYS A 123 -14.51 -8.80 2.43
C LYS A 123 -14.95 -7.40 1.96
N TYR A 124 -14.44 -6.94 0.82
CA TYR A 124 -14.79 -5.64 0.21
C TYR A 124 -15.82 -5.77 -0.91
N ASN A 125 -16.25 -6.99 -1.25
CA ASN A 125 -17.29 -7.23 -2.24
C ASN A 125 -18.68 -6.87 -1.69
N LYS A 126 -18.92 -5.57 -1.47
CA LYS A 126 -20.24 -5.04 -1.14
C LYS A 126 -21.03 -4.86 -2.44
N LYS A 127 -22.35 -5.13 -2.38
CA LYS A 127 -23.28 -4.83 -3.47
C LYS A 127 -23.09 -3.35 -3.89
N PRO A 128 -23.19 -3.02 -5.20
CA PRO A 128 -23.07 -1.64 -5.64
C PRO A 128 -23.99 -0.73 -4.83
N VAL A 129 -23.43 0.36 -4.31
CA VAL A 129 -24.22 1.46 -3.74
C VAL A 129 -25.08 1.98 -4.90
N PRO A 130 -26.43 1.96 -4.80
CA PRO A 130 -27.27 2.55 -5.81
C PRO A 130 -26.81 4.00 -6.00
N LEU A 131 -26.53 4.41 -7.24
CA LEU A 131 -26.33 5.81 -7.56
C LEU A 131 -27.57 6.55 -7.06
N ALA A 132 -27.42 7.38 -6.03
CA ALA A 132 -28.45 8.35 -5.70
C ALA A 132 -28.50 9.30 -6.90
N MET A 133 -29.55 9.17 -7.73
CA MET A 133 -29.77 10.11 -8.81
C MET A 133 -30.18 11.46 -8.20
N PRO A 134 -29.65 12.58 -8.71
CA PRO A 134 -30.11 13.92 -8.33
C PRO A 134 -31.57 14.18 -8.73
#